data_AF-A0A9Y4KIG2-F1
#
_entry.id   AF-A0A9Y4KIG2-F1
#
_cell.length_a   1.000
_cell.length_b   1.000
_cell.length_c   1.000
_cell.angle_alpha   90.00
_cell.angle_beta   90.00
_cell.angle_gamma   90.00
#
_symmetry.space_group_name_H-M   'P 1'
#
loop_
_entity.id
_entity.type
_entity.pdbx_description
1 polymer ?
#
loop_
_entity_poly.entity_id
_entity_poly.type
_entity_poly.pdbx_seq_one_letter_code
_entity_poly.pdbx_strand_id
1 'polypeptide(L)'
;MTIPDPEKSNHTLELTEPGTKELDGILSAYDDQGRADIYQSCPDCLLCIYSGVFEGTPGRMLLFYRKEGKHQDADDLKAAAIVHKKMAECLKFDVSTWFTYNGTAEFCADKKKEDKEA
;
A
#
# COMPACT_ATOMS: atom_id res chain seq x y z
N MET A 1 -7.15 14.69 -12.80
CA MET A 1 -6.21 13.83 -13.57
C MET A 1 -4.92 14.62 -13.70
N THR A 2 -3.84 14.15 -13.10
CA THR A 2 -2.51 14.81 -13.18
C THR A 2 -1.88 14.51 -14.53
N ILE A 3 -1.31 15.53 -15.16
CA ILE A 3 -0.60 15.42 -16.45
C ILE A 3 0.81 14.85 -16.15
N PRO A 4 1.29 13.83 -16.87
CA PRO A 4 2.64 13.29 -16.66
C PRO A 4 3.69 14.36 -16.96
N ASP A 5 4.60 14.59 -16.00
CA ASP A 5 5.74 15.48 -16.15
C ASP A 5 6.87 14.70 -16.86
N PRO A 6 7.33 15.12 -18.06
CA PRO A 6 8.37 14.42 -18.82
C PRO A 6 9.75 14.43 -18.15
N GLU A 7 9.99 15.30 -17.17
CA GLU A 7 11.23 15.34 -16.36
C GLU A 7 11.15 14.42 -15.14
N LYS A 8 9.94 14.02 -14.72
CA LYS A 8 9.73 13.05 -13.65
C LYS A 8 9.54 11.67 -14.26
N SER A 9 10.09 10.66 -13.60
CA SER A 9 9.88 9.30 -14.07
C SER A 9 8.40 8.93 -13.98
N ASN A 10 7.89 8.22 -15.00
CA ASN A 10 6.47 7.80 -15.12
C ASN A 10 5.97 6.87 -13.99
N HIS A 11 6.79 6.63 -12.96
CA HIS A 11 6.45 5.79 -11.83
C HIS A 11 6.08 6.56 -10.56
N THR A 12 6.17 7.89 -10.55
CA THR A 12 5.86 8.68 -9.35
C THR A 12 4.45 9.27 -9.44
N LEU A 13 3.63 8.98 -8.44
CA LEU A 13 2.33 9.63 -8.22
C LEU A 13 2.45 10.59 -7.04
N GLU A 14 2.03 11.83 -7.22
CA GLU A 14 2.04 12.86 -6.18
C GLU A 14 0.60 13.28 -5.85
N LEU A 15 0.29 13.33 -4.55
CA LEU A 15 -0.89 13.95 -3.99
C LEU A 15 -0.46 15.28 -3.36
N THR A 16 -0.58 16.35 -4.15
CA THR A 16 -0.13 17.70 -3.80
C THR A 16 -1.27 18.63 -3.39
N GLU A 17 -2.49 18.34 -3.83
CA GLU A 17 -3.68 19.15 -3.56
C GLU A 17 -4.50 18.55 -2.42
N PRO A 18 -5.00 19.38 -1.48
CA PRO A 18 -5.87 18.90 -0.42
C PRO A 18 -7.18 18.34 -1.01
N GLY A 19 -7.60 17.20 -0.47
CA GLY A 19 -8.86 16.56 -0.82
C GLY A 19 -9.99 16.95 0.14
N THR A 20 -11.15 16.30 -0.03
CA THR A 20 -12.23 16.32 0.94
C THR A 20 -12.43 14.92 1.48
N LYS A 21 -12.46 14.78 2.81
CA LYS A 21 -12.76 13.53 3.51
C LYS A 21 -14.18 13.60 4.06
N GLU A 22 -14.93 12.52 3.91
CA GLU A 22 -16.23 12.33 4.58
C GLU A 22 -16.08 11.21 5.62
N LEU A 23 -16.45 11.51 6.86
CA LEU A 23 -16.49 10.55 7.95
C LEU A 23 -17.77 10.79 8.75
N ASP A 24 -18.64 9.77 8.83
CA ASP A 24 -19.91 9.83 9.55
C ASP A 24 -20.81 11.03 9.16
N GLY A 25 -20.84 11.39 7.87
CA GLY A 25 -21.61 12.51 7.34
C GLY A 25 -20.96 13.89 7.54
N ILE A 26 -19.78 13.96 8.16
CA ILE A 26 -19.03 15.21 8.34
C ILE A 26 -17.97 15.33 7.25
N LEU A 27 -18.05 16.42 6.47
CA LEU A 27 -17.03 16.78 5.50
C LEU A 27 -15.92 17.58 6.18
N SER A 28 -14.67 17.15 6.02
CA SER A 28 -13.47 17.85 6.48
C SER A 28 -12.40 17.89 5.37
N ALA A 29 -11.41 18.76 5.54
CA ALA A 29 -10.26 18.79 4.64
C ALA A 29 -9.44 17.50 4.79
N TYR A 30 -9.05 16.91 3.66
CA TYR A 30 -8.02 15.87 3.62
C TYR A 30 -6.70 16.54 3.28
N ASP A 31 -5.89 16.82 4.30
CA ASP A 31 -4.64 17.57 4.21
C ASP A 31 -3.39 16.67 4.18
N ASP A 32 -3.58 15.36 4.18
CA ASP A 32 -2.50 14.40 3.96
C ASP A 32 -1.82 14.66 2.61
N GLN A 33 -0.50 14.64 2.64
CA GLN A 33 0.33 14.66 1.44
C GLN A 33 0.85 13.25 1.18
N GLY A 34 1.02 12.92 -0.10
CA GLY A 34 1.46 11.59 -0.50
C GLY A 34 2.34 11.62 -1.72
N ARG A 35 3.38 10.79 -1.73
CA ARG A 35 4.17 10.44 -2.91
C ARG A 35 4.32 8.93 -2.97
N ALA A 36 3.90 8.34 -4.07
CA ALA A 36 4.06 6.92 -4.33
C ALA A 36 5.05 6.74 -5.49
N ASP A 37 6.16 6.03 -5.23
CA ASP A 37 7.11 5.61 -6.25
C ASP A 37 6.87 4.12 -6.57
N ILE A 38 6.50 3.80 -7.82
CA ILE A 38 5.97 2.50 -8.24
C ILE A 38 6.95 1.73 -9.14
N TYR A 39 7.46 0.60 -8.66
CA TYR A 39 8.42 -0.22 -9.40
C TYR A 39 7.86 -1.59 -9.75
N GLN A 40 8.16 -2.06 -10.96
CA GLN A 40 7.97 -3.47 -11.27
C GLN A 40 9.12 -4.28 -10.65
N SER A 41 8.83 -5.06 -9.60
CA SER A 41 9.85 -5.84 -8.89
C SER A 41 9.99 -7.27 -9.43
N CYS A 42 8.99 -7.76 -10.16
CA CYS A 42 8.99 -9.02 -10.90
C CYS A 42 7.96 -8.93 -12.06
N PRO A 43 7.90 -9.90 -13.00
CA PRO A 43 6.92 -9.89 -14.09
C PRO A 43 5.47 -9.65 -13.65
N ASP A 44 5.07 -10.19 -12.49
CA ASP A 44 3.72 -10.08 -11.92
C ASP A 44 3.70 -9.40 -10.53
N CYS A 45 4.73 -8.62 -10.19
CA CYS A 45 4.88 -7.96 -8.88
C CYS A 45 5.08 -6.46 -9.01
N LEU A 46 4.48 -5.71 -8.08
CA LEU A 46 4.63 -4.26 -7.98
C LEU A 46 5.11 -3.90 -6.56
N LEU A 47 6.13 -3.08 -6.50
CA LEU A 47 6.67 -2.48 -5.27
C LEU A 47 6.26 -1.01 -5.25
N CYS A 48 5.62 -0.56 -4.19
CA CYS A 48 5.29 0.84 -3.98
C CYS A 48 6.02 1.35 -2.74
N ILE A 49 6.80 2.42 -2.92
CA ILE A 49 7.37 3.20 -1.84
C ILE A 49 6.44 4.40 -1.64
N TYR A 50 5.65 4.37 -0.57
CA TYR A 50 4.74 5.45 -0.25
C TYR A 50 5.36 6.32 0.83
N SER A 51 5.54 7.62 0.58
CA SER A 51 5.93 8.61 1.58
C SER A 51 4.75 9.55 1.79
N GLY A 52 4.38 9.83 3.03
CA GLY A 52 3.28 10.74 3.29
C GLY A 52 3.32 11.35 4.69
N VAL A 53 2.41 12.28 4.93
CA VAL A 53 2.12 12.80 6.27
C VAL A 53 0.77 12.23 6.66
N PHE A 54 0.73 11.46 7.75
CA PHE A 54 -0.48 10.85 8.28
C PHE A 54 -0.78 11.47 9.63
N GLU A 55 -1.91 12.16 9.76
CA GLU A 55 -2.31 12.85 11.00
C GLU A 55 -1.18 13.76 11.55
N GLY A 56 -0.50 14.48 10.66
CA GLY A 56 0.64 15.35 10.99
C GLY A 56 1.98 14.65 11.22
N THR A 57 2.03 13.32 11.15
CA THR A 57 3.26 12.54 11.33
C THR A 57 3.84 12.10 9.99
N PRO A 58 5.06 12.51 9.61
CA PRO A 58 5.69 12.01 8.40
C PRO A 58 6.04 10.53 8.55
N GLY A 59 5.65 9.75 7.56
CA GLY A 59 5.89 8.31 7.52
C GLY A 59 6.22 7.85 6.10
N ARG A 60 6.81 6.67 6.02
CA ARG A 60 6.94 5.96 4.74
C ARG A 60 6.64 4.48 4.90
N MET A 61 6.02 3.91 3.87
CA MET A 61 5.59 2.53 3.82
C MET A 61 6.21 1.85 2.61
N LEU A 62 6.53 0.57 2.77
CA LEU A 62 6.98 -0.30 1.69
C LEU A 62 5.88 -1.33 1.43
N LEU A 63 5.25 -1.22 0.27
CA LEU A 63 4.06 -1.99 -0.08
C LEU A 63 4.39 -2.95 -1.22
N PHE A 64 4.12 -4.24 -1.02
CA PHE A 64 4.37 -5.29 -1.99
C PHE A 64 3.06 -5.83 -2.53
N TYR A 65 2.85 -5.69 -3.83
CA TYR A 65 1.68 -6.18 -4.55
C TYR A 65 2.08 -7.29 -5.52
N ARG A 66 1.17 -8.24 -5.72
CA ARG A 66 1.29 -9.27 -6.76
C ARG A 66 -0.02 -9.35 -7.54
N LYS A 67 0.06 -9.76 -8.81
CA LYS A 67 -1.08 -9.84 -9.73
C LYS A 67 -2.22 -10.75 -9.23
N GLU A 68 -1.88 -11.86 -8.57
CA GLU A 68 -2.89 -12.77 -8.03
C GLU A 68 -3.10 -12.51 -6.53
N GLY A 69 -4.36 -12.27 -6.14
CA GLY A 69 -4.79 -12.11 -4.75
C GLY A 69 -4.73 -13.39 -3.91
N LYS A 70 -4.06 -14.44 -4.40
CA LYS A 70 -3.78 -15.68 -3.66
C LYS A 70 -2.63 -15.45 -2.68
N HIS A 71 -2.83 -14.51 -1.77
CA HIS A 71 -1.93 -14.29 -0.64
C HIS A 71 -2.21 -15.26 0.51
N GLN A 72 -3.03 -16.29 0.28
CA GLN A 72 -3.51 -17.20 1.32
C GLN A 72 -2.52 -18.30 1.66
N ASP A 73 -1.51 -18.54 0.81
CA ASP A 73 -0.47 -19.52 1.10
C ASP A 73 0.52 -18.97 2.13
N ALA A 74 0.48 -19.54 3.32
CA ALA A 74 1.29 -19.10 4.45
C ALA A 74 2.79 -19.33 4.24
N ASP A 75 3.19 -20.33 3.45
CA ASP A 75 4.60 -20.64 3.21
C ASP A 75 5.19 -19.72 2.14
N ASP A 76 4.41 -19.39 1.09
CA ASP A 76 4.78 -18.35 0.14
C ASP A 76 4.92 -16.98 0.81
N LEU A 77 4.06 -16.65 1.76
CA LEU A 77 4.18 -15.42 2.55
C LEU A 77 5.46 -15.39 3.40
N LYS A 78 5.81 -16.50 4.06
CA LYS A 78 7.07 -16.62 4.82
C LYS A 78 8.30 -16.50 3.92
N ALA A 79 8.28 -17.13 2.75
CA ALA A 79 9.36 -17.03 1.78
C ALA A 79 9.50 -15.60 1.25
N ALA A 80 8.39 -14.94 0.93
CA ALA A 80 8.35 -13.56 0.49
C ALA A 80 8.87 -12.59 1.58
N ALA A 81 8.54 -12.85 2.84
CA ALA A 81 9.00 -12.07 3.99
C ALA A 81 10.53 -11.90 4.06
N ILE A 82 11.30 -12.95 3.73
CA ILE A 82 12.78 -12.87 3.70
C ILE A 82 13.25 -11.89 2.63
N VAL A 83 12.63 -11.94 1.44
CA VAL A 83 12.97 -11.04 0.32
C VAL A 83 12.55 -9.61 0.64
N HIS A 84 11.35 -9.41 1.18
CA HIS A 84 10.84 -8.11 1.58
C HIS A 84 11.74 -7.44 2.63
N LYS A 85 12.24 -8.21 3.61
CA LYS A 85 13.19 -7.71 4.61
C LYS A 85 14.48 -7.21 3.97
N LYS A 86 15.08 -7.98 3.06
CA LYS A 86 16.30 -7.56 2.34
C LYS A 86 16.08 -6.29 1.52
N MET A 87 14.92 -6.17 0.88
CA MET A 87 14.54 -4.95 0.14
C MET A 87 14.37 -3.76 1.08
N ALA A 88 13.71 -3.93 2.22
CA ALA A 88 13.55 -2.90 3.23
C ALA A 88 14.92 -2.42 3.79
N GLU A 89 15.83 -3.35 4.08
CA GLU A 89 17.21 -3.05 4.50
C GLU A 89 17.97 -2.25 3.43
N CYS A 90 17.84 -2.66 2.16
CA CYS A 90 18.45 -1.98 1.02
C CYS A 90 17.95 -0.53 0.90
N LEU A 91 16.64 -0.33 1.04
CA LEU A 91 15.95 0.96 1.01
C LEU A 91 16.02 1.73 2.34
N LYS A 92 16.84 1.25 3.29
CA LYS A 92 17.12 1.90 4.59
C LYS A 92 15.90 2.05 5.51
N PHE A 93 14.89 1.21 5.37
CA PHE A 93 13.78 1.11 6.33
C PHE A 93 14.26 0.52 7.65
N ASP A 94 13.61 0.92 8.73
CA ASP A 94 13.78 0.24 10.02
C ASP A 94 13.07 -1.11 9.95
N VAL A 95 13.86 -2.19 10.03
CA VAL A 95 13.38 -3.57 9.99
C VAL A 95 13.21 -4.19 11.38
N SER A 96 13.45 -3.43 12.45
CA SER A 96 13.16 -3.88 13.81
C SER A 96 11.65 -3.98 14.07
N THR A 97 10.86 -3.16 13.38
CA THR A 97 9.40 -3.06 13.46
C THR A 97 8.75 -3.55 12.16
N TRP A 98 9.08 -4.78 11.75
CA TRP A 98 8.51 -5.36 10.53
C TRP A 98 7.18 -6.08 10.80
N PHE A 99 6.20 -5.87 9.91
CA PHE A 99 4.91 -6.54 9.96
C PHE A 99 5.04 -7.97 9.40
N THR A 100 4.65 -8.97 10.20
CA THR A 100 4.62 -10.38 9.82
C THR A 100 3.19 -10.89 9.86
N TYR A 101 2.73 -11.54 8.79
CA TYR A 101 1.46 -12.24 8.81
C TYR A 101 1.58 -13.47 9.73
N ASN A 102 0.87 -13.42 10.86
CA ASN A 102 0.86 -14.48 11.87
C ASN A 102 -0.27 -15.51 11.65
N GLY A 103 -1.02 -15.41 10.55
CA GLY A 103 -2.15 -16.28 10.26
C GLY A 103 -3.42 -16.02 11.08
N THR A 104 -3.45 -15.00 11.95
CA THR A 104 -4.63 -14.72 12.80
C THR A 104 -5.63 -13.77 12.14
N ALA A 105 -5.18 -12.95 11.19
CA ALA A 105 -6.07 -12.09 10.42
C ALA A 105 -6.70 -12.91 9.29
N GLU A 106 -8.04 -12.96 9.24
CA GLU A 106 -8.74 -13.55 8.12
C GLU A 106 -8.65 -12.62 6.89
N PHE A 107 -8.56 -13.21 5.70
CA PHE A 107 -8.72 -12.44 4.47
C PHE A 107 -10.15 -11.89 4.42
N CYS A 108 -10.31 -10.62 4.03
CA CYS A 108 -11.64 -10.07 3.80
C CYS A 108 -12.39 -10.96 2.81
N ALA A 109 -13.40 -11.67 3.28
CA ALA A 109 -14.28 -12.43 2.40
C ALA A 109 -14.98 -11.45 1.47
N ASP A 110 -15.06 -11.80 0.18
CA ASP A 110 -15.98 -11.11 -0.72
C ASP A 110 -17.35 -11.14 -0.06
N LYS A 111 -17.94 -9.95 0.19
CA LYS A 111 -19.32 -9.87 0.64
C LYS A 111 -20.19 -10.52 -0.43
N LYS A 112 -20.51 -11.82 -0.27
CA LYS A 112 -21.70 -12.37 -0.91
C LYS A 112 -22.84 -11.52 -0.36
N LYS A 113 -23.47 -10.74 -1.22
CA LYS A 113 -24.77 -10.15 -0.90
C LYS A 113 -25.66 -11.34 -0.55
N GLU A 114 -25.98 -11.51 0.72
CA GLU A 114 -27.17 -12.25 1.10
C GLU A 114 -28.34 -11.42 0.57
N ASP A 115 -28.77 -11.73 -0.64
CA ASP A 115 -30.12 -11.39 -1.07
C ASP A 115 -31.03 -12.17 -0.13
N LYS A 116 -31.46 -11.52 0.95
CA LYS A 116 -32.60 -11.98 1.75
C LYS A 116 -33.82 -11.88 0.84
N GLU A 117 -34.22 -13.00 0.25
CA GLU A 117 -35.54 -13.14 -0.35
C GLU A 117 -36.62 -12.83 0.71
N ALA A 118 -37.58 -12.04 0.27
CA ALA A 118 -38.75 -11.55 0.99
C ALA A 118 -39.81 -12.65 1.22
#